data_AF-A0A063ZPJ8-F1
#
_entry.id   AF-A0A063ZPJ8-F1
#
_cell.length_a   1.000
_cell.length_b   1.000
_cell.length_c   1.000
_cell.angle_alpha   90.00
_cell.angle_beta   90.00
_cell.angle_gamma   90.00
#
_symmetry.space_group_name_H-M   'P 1'
#
loop_
_entity.id
_entity.type
_entity.pdbx_description
1 polymer ?
#
loop_
_entity_poly.entity_id
_entity_poly.type
_entity_poly.pdbx_seq_one_letter_code
_entity_poly.pdbx_strand_id
1 'polypeptide(L)'
;MTQNPLTHLFDAQRTAVKQSQTLTHDAVEAQKQSIEAFATVVDASSSALERNADVTSGAIHAWLDAVEASLPEDAADVDELRTLVDEGLENATEAQTETLETFQDAIEDSAEAYDEFADSYTDAVDSSFDAFLDAHEQAEANVTAVAENVEDAAEKFDTAA
;
A
#
# COMPACT_ATOMS: atom_id res chain seq x y z
N MET A 1 21.91 -43.16 -3.41
CA MET A 1 21.24 -42.07 -2.69
C MET A 1 19.77 -42.09 -3.05
N THR A 2 19.04 -43.06 -2.54
CA THR A 2 17.59 -43.05 -2.61
C THR A 2 17.13 -41.99 -1.60
N GLN A 3 16.63 -40.87 -2.09
CA GLN A 3 15.96 -39.88 -1.24
C GLN A 3 14.87 -40.61 -0.46
N ASN A 4 14.96 -40.58 0.86
CA ASN A 4 13.99 -41.20 1.74
C ASN A 4 12.63 -40.50 1.52
N PRO A 5 11.50 -41.22 1.37
CA PRO A 5 10.18 -40.61 1.23
C PRO A 5 9.83 -39.63 2.37
N LEU A 6 10.45 -39.77 3.54
CA LEU A 6 10.37 -38.80 4.63
C LEU A 6 11.00 -37.46 4.24
N THR A 7 12.23 -37.45 3.71
CA THR A 7 12.93 -36.23 3.24
C THR A 7 12.08 -35.47 2.20
N HIS A 8 11.44 -36.16 1.27
CA HIS A 8 10.54 -35.53 0.30
C HIS A 8 9.33 -34.82 0.94
N LEU A 9 8.78 -35.36 2.03
CA LEU A 9 7.70 -34.71 2.76
C LEU A 9 8.21 -33.46 3.49
N PHE A 10 9.39 -33.54 4.10
CA PHE A 10 10.04 -32.39 4.76
C PHE A 10 10.34 -31.26 3.76
N ASP A 11 10.83 -31.60 2.56
CA ASP A 11 11.06 -30.64 1.48
C ASP A 11 9.77 -29.97 0.99
N ALA A 12 8.69 -30.75 0.84
CA ALA A 12 7.39 -30.22 0.44
C ALA A 12 6.83 -29.25 1.50
N GLN A 13 6.97 -29.58 2.79
CA GLN A 13 6.58 -28.70 3.90
C GLN A 13 7.42 -27.43 3.92
N ARG A 14 8.74 -27.54 3.79
CA ARG A 14 9.67 -26.40 3.69
C ARG A 14 9.29 -25.46 2.55
N THR A 15 8.94 -26.02 1.39
CA THR A 15 8.50 -25.24 0.22
C THR A 15 7.19 -24.51 0.48
N ALA A 16 6.20 -25.19 1.06
CA ALA A 16 4.91 -24.59 1.39
C ALA A 16 5.04 -23.44 2.41
N VAL A 17 5.92 -23.61 3.41
CA VAL A 17 6.22 -22.59 4.42
C VAL A 17 6.85 -21.35 3.79
N LYS A 18 7.89 -21.53 2.96
CA LYS A 18 8.51 -20.41 2.22
C LYS A 18 7.53 -19.71 1.30
N GLN A 19 6.65 -20.47 0.63
CA GLN A 19 5.61 -19.88 -0.20
C GLN A 19 4.63 -19.04 0.62
N SER A 20 4.26 -19.49 1.83
CA SER A 20 3.40 -18.71 2.74
C SER A 20 4.08 -17.42 3.19
N GLN A 21 5.39 -17.46 3.47
CA GLN A 21 6.20 -16.28 3.81
C GLN A 21 6.18 -15.27 2.66
N THR A 22 6.48 -15.70 1.43
CA THR A 22 6.43 -14.85 0.24
C THR A 22 5.04 -14.25 0.03
N LEU A 23 3.97 -15.04 0.16
CA LEU A 23 2.60 -14.53 0.05
C LEU A 23 2.26 -13.48 1.11
N THR A 24 2.84 -13.60 2.31
CA THR A 24 2.65 -12.60 3.38
C THR A 24 3.34 -11.30 3.00
N HIS A 25 4.59 -11.37 2.54
CA HIS A 25 5.33 -10.21 2.05
C HIS A 25 4.60 -9.54 0.88
N ASP A 26 4.16 -10.31 -0.12
CA ASP A 26 3.44 -9.80 -1.29
C ASP A 26 2.13 -9.09 -0.89
N ALA A 27 1.41 -9.63 0.11
CA ALA A 27 0.18 -9.03 0.59
C ALA A 27 0.42 -7.69 1.31
N VAL A 28 1.47 -7.62 2.13
CA VAL A 28 1.89 -6.40 2.82
C VAL A 28 2.31 -5.34 1.81
N GLU A 29 3.14 -5.71 0.84
CA GLU A 29 3.61 -4.83 -0.23
C GLU A 29 2.45 -4.29 -1.09
N ALA A 30 1.49 -5.15 -1.45
CA ALA A 30 0.29 -4.74 -2.17
C ALA A 30 -0.53 -3.72 -1.37
N GLN A 31 -0.59 -3.85 -0.05
CA GLN A 31 -1.26 -2.90 0.83
C GLN A 31 -0.50 -1.56 0.89
N LYS A 32 0.83 -1.58 1.02
CA LYS A 32 1.69 -0.37 0.96
C LYS A 32 1.45 0.41 -0.33
N GLN A 33 1.57 -0.26 -1.48
CA GLN A 33 1.34 0.34 -2.80
C GLN A 33 -0.08 0.91 -2.96
N SER A 34 -1.09 0.28 -2.36
CA SER A 34 -2.48 0.78 -2.44
C SER A 34 -2.66 2.10 -1.67
N ILE A 35 -1.97 2.27 -0.55
CA ILE A 35 -2.00 3.48 0.27
C ILE A 35 -1.27 4.62 -0.45
N GLU A 36 -0.09 4.35 -1.01
CA GLU A 36 0.66 5.32 -1.82
C GLU A 36 -0.13 5.78 -3.06
N ALA A 37 -0.80 4.84 -3.74
CA ALA A 37 -1.65 5.16 -4.88
C ALA A 37 -2.83 6.05 -4.46
N PHE A 38 -3.40 5.82 -3.28
CA PHE A 38 -4.46 6.65 -2.75
C PHE A 38 -3.96 8.06 -2.42
N ALA A 39 -2.80 8.20 -1.77
CA ALA A 39 -2.17 9.50 -1.50
C ALA A 39 -1.95 10.29 -2.81
N THR A 40 -1.44 9.62 -3.84
CA THR A 40 -1.24 10.23 -5.18
C THR A 40 -2.55 10.70 -5.81
N VAL A 41 -3.64 9.96 -5.65
CA VAL A 41 -4.96 10.36 -6.17
C VAL A 41 -5.52 11.58 -5.44
N VAL A 42 -5.30 11.69 -4.13
CA VAL A 42 -5.71 12.84 -3.32
C VAL A 42 -4.95 14.10 -3.77
N ASP A 43 -3.63 14.01 -3.92
CA ASP A 43 -2.77 15.08 -4.44
C ASP A 43 -3.23 15.57 -5.83
N ALA A 44 -3.45 14.63 -6.75
CA ALA A 44 -3.96 14.94 -8.08
C ALA A 44 -5.35 15.60 -8.07
N SER A 45 -6.19 15.25 -7.10
CA SER A 45 -7.53 15.85 -6.93
C SER A 45 -7.44 17.29 -6.42
N SER A 46 -6.51 17.57 -5.49
CA SER A 46 -6.23 18.93 -5.00
C SER A 46 -5.83 19.85 -6.17
N SER A 47 -4.82 19.44 -6.94
CA SER A 47 -4.36 20.16 -8.14
C SER A 47 -5.45 20.37 -9.19
N ALA A 48 -6.42 19.47 -9.30
CA ALA A 48 -7.53 19.59 -10.24
C ALA A 48 -8.59 20.61 -9.78
N LEU A 49 -8.81 20.74 -8.47
CA LEU A 49 -9.76 21.68 -7.90
C LEU A 49 -9.29 23.12 -8.06
N GLU A 50 -8.00 23.40 -7.80
CA GLU A 50 -7.39 24.70 -8.06
C GLU A 50 -7.61 25.15 -9.52
N ARG A 51 -7.31 24.25 -10.47
CA ARG A 51 -7.51 24.53 -11.91
C ARG A 51 -8.97 24.75 -12.29
N ASN A 52 -9.91 24.12 -11.59
CA ASN A 52 -11.34 24.26 -11.88
C ASN A 52 -11.89 25.61 -11.38
N ALA A 53 -11.34 26.13 -10.28
CA ALA A 53 -11.66 27.46 -9.78
C ALA A 53 -11.33 28.55 -10.82
N ASP A 54 -10.14 28.48 -11.42
CA ASP A 54 -9.70 29.39 -12.48
C ASP A 54 -10.62 29.35 -13.70
N VAL A 55 -11.02 28.15 -14.12
CA VAL A 55 -11.95 27.95 -15.25
C VAL A 55 -13.33 28.54 -14.95
N THR A 56 -13.81 28.35 -13.72
CA THR A 56 -15.11 28.86 -13.27
C THR A 56 -15.12 30.38 -13.17
N SER A 57 -14.07 30.98 -12.60
CA SER A 57 -13.88 32.45 -12.58
C SER A 57 -13.89 33.01 -14.00
N GLY A 58 -13.09 32.46 -14.92
CA GLY A 58 -13.04 32.90 -16.31
C GLY A 58 -14.38 32.76 -17.05
N ALA A 59 -15.16 31.71 -16.76
CA ALA A 59 -16.50 31.54 -17.33
C ALA A 59 -17.49 32.59 -16.81
N ILE A 60 -17.41 32.95 -15.52
CA ILE A 60 -18.26 33.98 -14.92
C ILE A 60 -17.88 35.36 -15.45
N HIS A 61 -16.59 35.67 -15.58
CA HIS A 61 -16.13 36.92 -16.21
C HIS A 61 -16.65 37.05 -17.64
N ALA A 62 -16.56 36.00 -18.45
CA ALA A 62 -17.08 36.01 -19.82
C ALA A 62 -18.61 36.21 -19.87
N TRP A 63 -19.35 35.68 -18.89
CA TRP A 63 -20.78 35.93 -18.77
C TRP A 63 -21.08 37.38 -18.39
N LEU A 64 -20.32 37.94 -17.44
CA LEU A 64 -20.42 39.35 -17.03
C LEU A 64 -20.08 40.30 -18.18
N ASP A 65 -19.04 40.01 -18.97
CA ASP A 65 -18.66 40.77 -20.18
C ASP A 65 -19.82 40.82 -21.19
N ALA A 66 -20.50 39.70 -21.40
CA ALA A 66 -21.62 39.63 -22.34
C ALA A 66 -22.85 40.41 -21.84
N VAL A 67 -23.08 40.43 -20.52
CA VAL A 67 -24.13 41.24 -19.89
C VAL A 67 -23.80 42.73 -20.00
N GLU A 68 -22.58 43.12 -19.67
CA GLU A 68 -22.07 44.51 -19.77
C GLU A 68 -22.21 45.05 -21.20
N ALA A 69 -21.81 44.26 -22.20
CA ALA A 69 -21.95 44.62 -23.62
C ALA A 69 -23.41 44.79 -24.09
N SER A 70 -24.38 44.27 -23.34
CA SER A 70 -25.81 44.38 -23.64
C SER A 70 -26.51 45.52 -22.90
N LEU A 71 -25.81 46.20 -21.98
CA LEU A 71 -26.32 47.29 -21.16
C LEU A 71 -25.82 48.65 -21.69
N PRO A 72 -26.60 49.75 -21.51
CA PRO A 72 -26.11 51.11 -21.70
C PRO A 72 -24.93 51.40 -20.75
N GLU A 73 -23.94 52.17 -21.18
CA GLU A 73 -22.68 52.43 -20.42
C GLU A 73 -22.88 52.96 -18.98
N ASP A 74 -24.05 53.49 -18.63
CA ASP A 74 -24.38 54.03 -17.29
C ASP A 74 -25.34 53.16 -16.46
N ALA A 75 -25.70 51.95 -16.91
CA ALA A 75 -26.86 51.22 -16.35
C ALA A 75 -26.55 50.22 -15.22
N ALA A 76 -25.30 49.73 -15.08
CA ALA A 76 -24.93 48.80 -14.01
C ALA A 76 -23.44 48.85 -13.68
N ASP A 77 -23.11 48.74 -12.39
CA ASP A 77 -21.74 48.62 -11.87
C ASP A 77 -21.36 47.13 -11.83
N VAL A 78 -20.95 46.59 -12.97
CA VAL A 78 -20.63 45.16 -13.15
C VAL A 78 -19.29 44.81 -12.49
N ASP A 79 -18.43 45.81 -12.25
CA ASP A 79 -17.11 45.64 -11.64
C ASP A 79 -17.18 45.32 -10.14
N GLU A 80 -18.13 45.90 -9.41
CA GLU A 80 -18.38 45.55 -8.01
C GLU A 80 -18.86 44.10 -7.89
N LEU A 81 -19.68 43.63 -8.83
CA LEU A 81 -20.09 42.22 -8.91
C LEU A 81 -18.94 41.28 -9.28
N ARG A 82 -18.04 41.68 -10.20
CA ARG A 82 -16.82 40.90 -10.51
C ARG A 82 -15.98 40.70 -9.26
N THR A 83 -15.69 41.79 -8.55
CA THR A 83 -14.86 41.76 -7.33
C THR A 83 -15.47 40.84 -6.28
N LEU A 84 -16.78 40.91 -6.08
CA LEU A 84 -17.49 40.10 -5.08
C LEU A 84 -17.52 38.61 -5.44
N VAL A 85 -17.62 38.28 -6.74
CA VAL A 85 -17.53 36.90 -7.22
C VAL A 85 -16.11 36.37 -7.07
N ASP A 86 -15.10 37.16 -7.43
CA ASP A 86 -13.70 36.75 -7.35
C ASP A 86 -13.28 36.50 -5.90
N GLU A 87 -13.59 37.42 -4.98
CA GLU A 87 -13.37 37.21 -3.55
C GLU A 87 -14.13 35.98 -3.03
N GLY A 88 -15.36 35.76 -3.49
CA GLY A 88 -16.16 34.60 -3.09
C GLY A 88 -15.58 33.27 -3.55
N LEU A 89 -15.09 33.20 -4.80
CA LEU A 89 -14.44 32.03 -5.36
C LEU A 89 -13.07 31.79 -4.73
N GLU A 90 -12.28 32.84 -4.54
CA GLU A 90 -10.94 32.76 -3.95
C GLU A 90 -11.03 32.24 -2.50
N ASN A 91 -11.91 32.81 -1.67
CA ASN A 91 -12.14 32.34 -0.31
C ASN A 91 -12.64 30.88 -0.26
N ALA A 92 -13.52 30.48 -1.19
CA ALA A 92 -14.05 29.12 -1.23
C ALA A 92 -12.97 28.11 -1.66
N THR A 93 -12.15 28.48 -2.64
CA THR A 93 -11.01 27.67 -3.10
C THR A 93 -9.95 27.56 -2.02
N GLU A 94 -9.55 28.65 -1.38
CA GLU A 94 -8.58 28.62 -0.26
C GLU A 94 -9.05 27.70 0.87
N ALA A 95 -10.30 27.84 1.31
CA ALA A 95 -10.85 26.99 2.36
C ALA A 95 -10.88 25.49 1.97
N GLN A 96 -11.14 25.21 0.69
CA GLN A 96 -11.13 23.85 0.16
C GLN A 96 -9.70 23.30 0.07
N THR A 97 -8.75 24.08 -0.43
CA THR A 97 -7.33 23.72 -0.53
C THR A 97 -6.72 23.47 0.85
N GLU A 98 -6.92 24.37 1.82
CA GLU A 98 -6.41 24.21 3.19
C GLU A 98 -6.93 22.90 3.84
N THR A 99 -8.20 22.59 3.61
CA THR A 99 -8.81 21.35 4.11
C THR A 99 -8.19 20.11 3.45
N LEU A 100 -7.91 20.18 2.15
CA LEU A 100 -7.31 19.08 1.40
C LEU A 100 -5.83 18.88 1.73
N GLU A 101 -5.07 19.96 1.87
CA GLU A 101 -3.67 19.93 2.33
C GLU A 101 -3.57 19.26 3.70
N THR A 102 -4.42 19.68 4.66
CA THR A 102 -4.47 19.04 5.98
C THR A 102 -4.77 17.55 5.89
N PHE A 103 -5.66 17.15 4.98
CA PHE A 103 -6.02 15.76 4.78
C PHE A 103 -4.91 14.97 4.07
N GLN A 104 -4.20 15.60 3.13
CA GLN A 104 -3.05 15.05 2.44
C GLN A 104 -1.91 14.78 3.42
N ASP A 105 -1.53 15.78 4.22
CA ASP A 105 -0.50 15.63 5.26
C ASP A 105 -0.84 14.47 6.20
N ALA A 106 -2.11 14.37 6.64
CA ALA A 106 -2.54 13.28 7.50
C ALA A 106 -2.47 11.89 6.83
N ILE A 107 -2.70 11.81 5.51
CA ILE A 107 -2.54 10.57 4.75
C ILE A 107 -1.08 10.22 4.58
N GLU A 108 -0.22 11.19 4.24
CA GLU A 108 1.21 11.00 4.06
C GLU A 108 1.86 10.52 5.37
N ASP A 109 1.58 11.20 6.48
CA ASP A 109 2.02 10.79 7.82
C ASP A 109 1.53 9.36 8.17
N SER A 110 0.27 9.05 7.84
CA SER A 110 -0.28 7.72 8.08
C SER A 110 0.32 6.65 7.16
N ALA A 111 0.71 7.01 5.94
CA ALA A 111 1.35 6.11 4.99
C ALA A 111 2.77 5.77 5.44
N GLU A 112 3.54 6.77 5.87
CA GLU A 112 4.88 6.58 6.43
C GLU A 112 4.84 5.75 7.72
N ALA A 113 3.90 6.06 8.64
CA ALA A 113 3.73 5.24 9.84
C ALA A 113 3.31 3.80 9.53
N TYR A 114 2.52 3.58 8.48
CA TYR A 114 2.15 2.25 8.03
C TYR A 114 3.32 1.51 7.36
N ASP A 115 4.15 2.21 6.59
CA ASP A 115 5.37 1.69 5.96
C ASP A 115 6.33 1.13 7.01
N GLU A 116 6.64 1.92 8.05
CA GLU A 116 7.48 1.48 9.16
C GLU A 116 6.88 0.27 9.91
N PHE A 117 5.56 0.29 10.14
CA PHE A 117 4.86 -0.82 10.78
C PHE A 117 4.91 -2.09 9.94
N ALA A 118 4.69 -1.97 8.63
CA ALA A 118 4.68 -3.06 7.67
C ALA A 118 6.06 -3.72 7.59
N ASP A 119 7.13 -2.92 7.56
CA ASP A 119 8.50 -3.41 7.56
C ASP A 119 8.80 -4.16 8.87
N SER A 120 8.48 -3.57 10.02
CA SER A 120 8.65 -4.23 11.32
C SER A 120 7.84 -5.52 11.44
N TYR A 121 6.63 -5.56 10.87
CA TYR A 121 5.79 -6.75 10.87
C TYR A 121 6.41 -7.85 9.99
N THR A 122 6.88 -7.50 8.81
CA THR A 122 7.48 -8.44 7.86
C THR A 122 8.78 -9.02 8.42
N ASP A 123 9.62 -8.20 9.04
CA ASP A 123 10.83 -8.66 9.76
C ASP A 123 10.50 -9.67 10.88
N ALA A 124 9.45 -9.39 11.67
CA ALA A 124 9.02 -10.28 12.75
C ALA A 124 8.47 -11.61 12.21
N VAL A 125 7.75 -11.54 11.08
CA VAL A 125 7.25 -12.72 10.36
C VAL A 125 8.42 -13.56 9.84
N ASP A 126 9.39 -12.93 9.18
CA ASP A 126 10.58 -13.61 8.65
C ASP A 126 11.38 -14.30 9.75
N SER A 127 11.64 -13.61 10.86
CA SER A 127 12.31 -14.20 12.01
C SER A 127 11.56 -15.39 12.60
N SER A 128 10.23 -15.34 12.61
CA SER A 128 9.38 -16.44 13.09
C SER A 128 9.41 -17.65 12.13
N PHE A 129 9.42 -17.39 10.82
CA PHE A 129 9.55 -18.42 9.79
C PHE A 129 10.91 -19.09 9.83
N ASP A 130 11.99 -18.33 9.96
CA ASP A 130 13.35 -18.87 10.08
C ASP A 130 13.49 -19.77 11.32
N ALA A 131 13.02 -19.29 12.49
CA ALA A 131 13.03 -20.10 13.71
C ALA A 131 12.22 -21.39 13.57
N PHE A 132 11.09 -21.34 12.85
CA PHE A 132 10.28 -22.53 12.55
C PHE A 132 11.02 -23.49 11.63
N LEU A 133 11.65 -23.00 10.56
CA LEU A 133 12.42 -23.81 9.61
C LEU A 133 13.62 -24.48 10.29
N ASP A 134 14.36 -23.75 11.13
CA ASP A 134 15.49 -24.28 11.89
C ASP A 134 15.08 -25.41 12.84
N ALA A 135 13.95 -25.25 13.52
CA ALA A 135 13.39 -26.29 14.38
C ALA A 135 12.98 -27.54 13.57
N HIS A 136 12.43 -27.31 12.37
CA HIS A 136 11.99 -28.37 11.48
C HIS A 136 13.17 -29.16 10.88
N GLU A 137 14.25 -28.48 10.52
CA GLU A 137 15.48 -29.11 10.02
C GLU A 137 16.16 -29.95 11.11
N GLN A 138 16.16 -29.48 12.37
CA GLN A 138 16.62 -30.30 13.50
C GLN A 138 15.74 -31.54 13.71
N ALA A 139 14.42 -31.42 13.55
CA ALA A 139 13.52 -32.56 13.64
C ALA A 139 13.78 -33.57 12.50
N GLU A 140 13.97 -33.10 11.26
CA GLU A 140 14.31 -33.92 10.11
C GLU A 140 15.61 -34.70 10.34
N ALA A 141 16.66 -34.03 10.83
CA ALA A 141 17.94 -34.66 11.12
C ALA A 141 17.80 -35.77 12.18
N ASN A 142 17.05 -35.50 13.25
CA ASN A 142 16.80 -36.49 14.31
C ASN A 142 15.99 -37.70 13.80
N VAL A 143 14.92 -37.46 13.04
CA VAL A 143 14.08 -38.53 12.49
C VAL A 143 14.85 -39.37 11.48
N THR A 144 15.63 -38.74 10.61
CA THR A 144 16.46 -39.43 9.61
C THR A 144 17.51 -40.30 10.30
N ALA A 145 18.20 -39.76 11.31
CA ALA A 145 19.18 -40.54 12.08
C ALA A 145 18.53 -41.74 12.79
N VAL A 146 17.33 -41.59 13.37
CA VAL A 146 16.61 -42.71 13.99
C VAL A 146 16.23 -43.76 12.95
N ALA A 147 15.74 -43.34 11.78
CA ALA A 147 15.36 -44.26 10.70
C ALA A 147 16.57 -45.08 10.20
N GLU A 148 17.70 -44.42 9.95
CA GLU A 148 18.96 -45.07 9.55
C GLU A 148 19.44 -46.07 10.61
N ASN A 149 19.39 -45.71 11.90
CA ASN A 149 19.76 -46.64 12.99
C ASN A 149 18.84 -47.88 13.05
N VAL A 150 17.56 -47.73 12.74
CA VAL A 150 16.61 -48.86 12.69
C VAL A 150 16.89 -49.75 11.49
N GLU A 151 17.17 -49.18 10.33
CA GLU A 151 17.54 -49.90 9.11
C GLU A 151 18.82 -50.70 9.32
N ASP A 152 19.87 -50.08 9.85
CA ASP A 152 21.14 -50.72 10.21
C ASP A 152 20.95 -51.88 11.21
N ALA A 153 20.04 -51.73 12.17
CA ALA A 153 19.74 -52.77 13.15
C ALA A 153 18.98 -53.95 12.54
N ALA A 154 18.07 -53.67 11.60
CA ALA A 154 17.31 -54.68 10.86
C ALA A 154 18.21 -55.50 9.92
N GLU A 155 19.11 -54.84 9.18
CA GLU A 155 20.08 -55.53 8.31
C GLU A 155 21.04 -56.44 9.10
N LYS A 156 21.50 -55.98 10.27
CA LYS A 156 22.31 -56.82 11.18
C LYS A 156 21.56 -58.03 11.72
N PHE A 157 20.25 -57.91 11.93
CA PHE A 157 19.42 -59.03 12.38
C PHE A 157 19.18 -60.05 11.27
N ASP A 158 18.91 -59.59 10.04
CA ASP A 158 18.68 -60.45 8.87
C ASP A 158 19.94 -61.21 8.44
N THR A 159 21.11 -60.58 8.50
CA THR A 159 22.40 -61.23 8.20
C THR A 159 22.89 -62.20 9.28
N ALA A 160 22.30 -62.18 10.47
CA ALA A 160 22.62 -63.06 11.59
C ALA A 160 21.69 -64.29 11.71
N ALA A 161 20.63 -64.36 10.90
CA ALA A 161 19.67 -65.48 10.82
C ALA A 161 19.99 -66.44 9.66
#